data_AF-A0A0U3CVC7-F1
#
_entry.id   AF-A0A0U3CVC7-F1
#
_cell.length_a   1.000
_cell.length_b   1.000
_cell.length_c   1.000
_cell.angle_alpha   90.00
_cell.angle_beta   90.00
_cell.angle_gamma   90.00
#
_symmetry.space_group_name_H-M   'P 1'
#
loop_
_entity.id
_entity.type
_entity.pdbx_description
1 polymer ?
#
loop_
_entity_poly.entity_id
_entity_poly.type
_entity_poly.pdbx_seq_one_letter_code
_entity_poly.pdbx_strand_id
1 'polypeptide(L)' 'MQQTSTSRQHKGRIYLLAARGSGPFQGRFLLRGQDDGQVDTSRWHELDDEWASEEEALSHADRVARQYITTFADQA' A
#
# COMPACT_ATOMS: atom_id res chain seq x y z
N MET A 1 0.17 18.00 7.75
CA MET A 1 -0.89 17.51 6.86
C MET A 1 -1.14 16.05 7.21
N GLN A 2 -2.37 15.69 7.62
CA GLN A 2 -2.68 14.31 7.96
C GLN A 2 -2.73 13.50 6.67
N GLN A 3 -1.77 12.59 6.47
CA GLN A 3 -1.82 11.66 5.35
C GLN A 3 -2.93 10.64 5.64
N THR A 4 -4.04 10.73 4.91
CA THR A 4 -5.14 9.78 4.99
C THR A 4 -4.66 8.45 4.44
N SER A 5 -4.57 7.45 5.31
CA SER A 5 -4.26 6.07 4.92
C SER A 5 -5.47 5.17 5.12
N THR A 6 -5.78 4.36 4.11
CA THR A 6 -6.90 3.41 4.11
C THR A 6 -6.38 1.99 4.33
N SER A 7 -6.89 1.29 5.34
CA SER A 7 -6.56 -0.11 5.59
C SER A 7 -7.39 -1.06 4.72
N ARG A 8 -6.73 -2.05 4.13
CA ARG A 8 -7.33 -3.11 3.30
C ARG A 8 -6.78 -4.48 3.71
N GLN A 9 -7.43 -5.54 3.27
CA GLN A 9 -7.01 -6.92 3.50
C GLN A 9 -7.11 -7.71 2.20
N HIS A 10 -6.09 -8.53 1.92
CA HIS A 10 -6.05 -9.43 0.78
C HIS A 10 -5.29 -10.70 1.14
N LYS A 11 -5.85 -11.88 0.84
CA LYS A 11 -5.27 -13.20 1.14
C LYS A 11 -4.75 -13.33 2.59
N GLY A 12 -5.55 -12.91 3.56
CA GLY A 12 -5.17 -12.98 4.99
C GLY A 12 -4.18 -11.91 5.46
N ARG A 13 -3.60 -11.10 4.55
CA ARG A 13 -2.65 -10.04 4.90
C ARG A 13 -3.34 -8.67 4.91
N ILE A 14 -3.03 -7.87 5.94
CA ILE A 14 -3.51 -6.49 6.07
C ILE A 14 -2.47 -5.56 5.44
N TYR A 15 -2.92 -4.55 4.71
CA TYR A 15 -2.06 -3.52 4.13
C TYR A 15 -2.73 -2.15 4.21
N LEU A 16 -1.92 -1.10 4.28
CA LEU A 16 -2.35 0.29 4.26
C LEU A 16 -2.08 0.86 2.87
N LEU A 17 -3.00 1.68 2.38
CA LEU A 17 -2.87 2.46 1.15
C LEU A 17 -2.85 3.93 1.51
N ALA A 18 -1.97 4.69 0.88
CA ALA A 18 -1.98 6.14 0.98
C ALA A 18 -1.58 6.72 -0.36
N ALA A 19 -1.99 7.95 -0.60
CA ALA A 19 -1.47 8.76 -1.68
C ALA A 19 -0.62 9.88 -1.10
N ARG A 20 0.38 10.30 -1.86
CA ARG A 20 1.28 11.40 -1.53
C ARG A 20 1.22 12.43 -2.65
N GLY A 21 1.33 13.70 -2.27
CA GLY A 21 1.34 14.83 -3.20
C GLY A 21 0.14 15.75 -3.02
N SER A 22 0.20 16.90 -3.67
CA SER A 22 -0.93 17.82 -3.83
C SER A 22 -1.20 18.05 -5.32
N GLY A 23 -0.96 16.99 -6.11
CA GLY A 23 -0.77 16.97 -7.56
C GLY A 23 0.68 16.57 -7.92
N PRO A 24 0.91 16.01 -9.13
CA PRO A 24 0.33 14.71 -9.43
C PRO A 24 0.58 13.73 -8.28
N PHE A 25 -0.37 12.84 -8.01
CA PHE A 25 -0.38 11.98 -6.84
C PHE A 25 0.46 10.74 -7.10
N GLN A 26 1.19 10.31 -6.08
CA GLN A 26 1.90 9.02 -6.09
C GLN A 26 1.26 8.10 -5.06
N GLY A 27 0.96 6.89 -5.52
CA GLY A 27 0.40 5.82 -4.70
C GLY A 27 1.49 5.17 -3.87
N ARG A 28 1.16 4.76 -2.65
CA ARG A 28 2.05 3.95 -1.84
C ARG A 28 1.27 2.97 -0.98
N PHE A 29 1.90 1.84 -0.66
CA PHE A 29 1.30 0.84 0.20
C PHE A 29 2.27 0.34 1.28
N LEU A 30 1.74 -0.11 2.40
CA LEU A 30 2.52 -0.71 3.49
C LEU A 30 1.89 -2.04 3.86
N LEU A 31 2.65 -3.11 3.88
CA LEU A 31 2.18 -4.42 4.34
C LEU A 31 2.33 -4.49 5.85
N ARG A 32 1.27 -4.88 6.57
CA ARG A 32 1.41 -5.24 7.99
C ARG A 32 1.76 -6.72 8.06
N GLY A 33 2.95 -7.03 8.59
CA GLY A 33 3.32 -8.39 8.95
C GLY A 33 2.37 -8.96 10.00
N GLN A 34 2.02 -10.23 9.84
CA GLN A 34 1.32 -11.03 10.84
C GLN A 34 2.38 -11.89 11.55
N ASP A 35 3.41 -11.26 12.10
CA ASP A 35 4.45 -11.95 12.87
C ASP A 35 4.37 -11.43 14.31
N ASP A 36 3.86 -12.31 15.19
CA ASP A 36 3.95 -12.33 16.65
C ASP A 36 4.19 -10.99 17.39
N GLY A 37 3.29 -10.03 17.20
CA GLY A 37 3.22 -8.82 18.03
C GLY A 37 4.19 -7.69 17.68
N GLN A 38 5.06 -7.89 16.69
CA GLN A 38 5.89 -6.82 16.14
C GLN A 38 5.40 -6.51 14.72
N VAL A 39 4.46 -5.55 14.62
CA VAL A 39 4.08 -4.99 13.33
C VAL A 39 5.35 -4.38 12.75
N ASP A 40 6.00 -5.09 11.83
CA ASP A 40 7.09 -4.52 11.04
C ASP A 40 6.46 -3.40 10.21
N THR A 41 6.52 -2.20 10.78
CA THR A 41 5.86 -0.97 10.32
C THR A 41 6.79 -0.21 9.38
N SER A 42 7.86 -0.85 8.91
CA SER A 42 9.09 -0.10 8.72
C SER A 42 9.18 0.58 7.36
N ARG A 43 8.37 0.19 6.36
CA ARG A 43 8.53 0.75 5.01
C ARG A 43 7.26 0.82 4.18
N TRP A 44 6.93 2.05 3.77
CA TRP A 44 6.03 2.28 2.66
C TRP A 44 6.74 1.91 1.35
N HIS A 45 6.06 1.14 0.52
CA HIS A 45 6.39 0.94 -0.88
C HIS A 45 5.84 2.12 -1.67
N GLU A 46 6.71 3.04 -2.05
CA GLU A 46 6.38 4.19 -2.91
C GLU A 46 6.38 3.74 -4.37
N LEU A 47 5.34 4.12 -5.10
CA LEU A 47 5.21 3.86 -6.53
C LEU A 47 5.66 5.12 -7.28
N ASP A 48 6.41 4.90 -8.36
CA ASP A 48 7.03 5.99 -9.12
C ASP A 48 6.01 6.69 -10.04
N ASP A 49 5.02 5.93 -10.52
CA ASP A 49 3.93 6.43 -11.35
C ASP A 49 3.17 7.58 -10.67
N GLU A 50 2.79 8.56 -11.48
CA GLU A 50 2.10 9.77 -11.04
C GLU A 50 0.72 9.86 -11.69
N TRP A 51 -0.30 10.20 -10.90
CA TRP A 51 -1.69 10.29 -11.35
C TRP A 51 -2.27 11.69 -11.16
N ALA A 52 -3.24 12.04 -12.00
CA ALA A 52 -3.95 13.31 -11.88
C ALA A 52 -4.79 13.39 -10.60
N SER A 53 -5.27 12.25 -10.10
CA SER A 53 -6.20 12.16 -8.96
C SER A 53 -5.69 11.25 -7.86
N GLU A 54 -6.02 11.58 -6.60
CA GLU A 54 -5.72 10.75 -5.43
C GLU A 54 -6.32 9.35 -5.54
N GLU A 55 -7.55 9.25 -6.03
CA GLU A 55 -8.28 7.99 -6.21
C GLU A 55 -7.58 7.05 -7.20
N GLU A 56 -7.01 7.59 -8.28
CA GLU A 56 -6.26 6.83 -9.27
C GLU A 56 -4.96 6.28 -8.66
N ALA A 57 -4.24 7.12 -7.92
CA ALA A 57 -3.05 6.71 -7.18
C ALA A 57 -3.33 5.61 -6.15
N LEU A 58 -4.43 5.74 -5.41
CA LEU A 58 -4.87 4.72 -4.45
C LEU A 58 -5.28 3.41 -5.14
N SER A 59 -6.02 3.50 -6.25
CA SER A 59 -6.48 2.34 -7.01
C SER A 59 -5.31 1.58 -7.62
N HIS A 60 -4.30 2.28 -8.12
CA HIS A 60 -3.09 1.65 -8.61
C HIS A 60 -2.29 1.02 -7.45
N ALA A 61 -2.13 1.74 -6.33
CA ALA A 61 -1.46 1.19 -5.15
C ALA A 61 -2.16 -0.07 -4.61
N ASP A 62 -3.48 -0.13 -4.64
CA ASP A 62 -4.25 -1.33 -4.29
C ASP A 62 -3.93 -2.49 -5.22
N ARG A 63 -3.89 -2.24 -6.53
CA ARG A 63 -3.56 -3.26 -7.53
C ARG A 63 -2.15 -3.82 -7.32
N VAL A 64 -1.16 -2.95 -7.14
CA VAL A 64 0.23 -3.38 -6.92
C VAL A 64 0.37 -4.11 -5.58
N ALA A 65 -0.26 -3.64 -4.51
CA ALA A 65 -0.23 -4.31 -3.20
C ALA A 65 -0.80 -5.73 -3.30
N ARG A 66 -1.92 -5.92 -4.01
CA ARG A 66 -2.52 -7.25 -4.21
C ARG A 66 -1.64 -8.16 -5.05
N GLN A 67 -1.00 -7.63 -6.09
CA GLN A 67 -0.04 -8.39 -6.89
C GLN A 67 1.17 -8.79 -6.04
N TYR A 68 1.72 -7.88 -5.25
CA TYR A 68 2.82 -8.14 -4.34
C TYR A 68 2.44 -9.24 -3.33
N ILE A 69 1.29 -9.11 -2.67
CA ILE A 69 0.79 -10.14 -1.76
C ILE A 69 0.62 -11.47 -2.51
N THR A 70 0.07 -11.47 -3.71
CA THR A 70 -0.12 -12.72 -4.46
C THR A 70 1.19 -13.38 -4.87
N THR A 71 2.19 -12.60 -5.30
CA THR A 71 3.50 -13.11 -5.74
C THR A 71 4.38 -13.53 -4.57
N PHE A 72 4.39 -12.77 -3.48
CA PHE A 72 5.32 -12.98 -2.37
C PHE A 72 4.69 -13.68 -1.15
N ALA A 73 3.36 -13.78 -1.04
CA ALA A 73 2.72 -14.55 0.04
C ALA A 73 2.60 -16.05 -0.24
N ASP A 74 2.82 -16.49 -1.48
CA ASP A 74 2.88 -17.92 -1.82
C ASP A 74 4.25 -18.55 -1.48
N GLN A 75 5.26 -17.73 -1.20
CA GLN A 75 6.64 -18.17 -0.95
C GLN A 75 7.03 -18.25 0.53
N ALA A 76 6.08 -18.13 1.46
CA ALA A 76 6.32 -18.14 2.92
C ALA A 76 5.81 -19.42 3.58
#